data_AF-A0A8S0H9V9-F1
#
_entry.id   AF-A0A8S0H9V9-F1
#
_cell.length_a   1.000
_cell.length_b   1.000
_cell.length_c   1.000
_cell.angle_alpha   90.00
_cell.angle_beta   90.00
_cell.angle_gamma   90.00
#
_symmetry.space_group_name_H-M   'P 1'
#
loop_
_entity.id
_entity.type
_entity.pdbx_description
1 polymer ?
#
loop_
_entity_poly.entity_id
_entity_poly.type
_entity_poly.pdbx_seq_one_letter_code
_entity_poly.pdbx_strand_id
1 'polypeptide(L)'
;MIVYSATKQQFLDVCDNNDIEEVILKHFKEATGKKVAASEIRSWQGSLTYMAKVLRDKDLPEDAGVAIELHIPQSMKRIDFLLTGHDQHQGKNAVLVELKQWSKASATSKDAIVKTALGGSHVETIHPSYQVWSYATLLEGFNEAVYDQGIKVHPCAYLHNYVSDGVINSAHYDAYTSKAPLFLKGPDELTKLRSFLKQHIYYGDNQDVLYELSSGKSRPSKALAEALTGLMEGKPEFVLIDDQKTVFESVLAAVAEASADAPKVLIIEGGPGTGKTVVAINLLVRLTALRLMSRYVSKNAAPRAVYEKKLVGTVKPTKFSSLFSGSGPIPISSLTFTTR
;
A
#
# COMPACT_ATOMS: atom_id res chain seq x y z
N MET A 1 2.74 0.30 12.18
CA MET A 1 3.46 -0.71 13.00
C MET A 1 4.57 -1.29 12.15
N ILE A 2 5.80 -1.31 12.67
CA ILE A 2 6.95 -1.99 12.08
C ILE A 2 7.17 -3.26 12.87
N VAL A 3 7.42 -4.39 12.19
CA VAL A 3 7.78 -5.64 12.89
C VAL A 3 9.24 -5.61 13.30
N TYR A 4 10.13 -5.25 12.39
CA TYR A 4 11.57 -5.15 12.65
C TYR A 4 12.14 -3.90 12.01
N SER A 5 13.00 -3.20 12.73
CA SER A 5 13.76 -2.05 12.24
C SER A 5 15.21 -2.12 12.72
N ALA A 6 16.14 -1.73 11.85
CA ALA A 6 17.57 -1.67 12.15
C ALA A 6 18.28 -0.76 11.15
N THR A 7 19.57 -0.49 11.35
CA THR A 7 20.44 0.01 10.26
C THR A 7 20.83 -1.13 9.31
N LYS A 8 21.31 -0.79 8.10
CA LYS A 8 21.84 -1.77 7.13
C LYS A 8 22.90 -2.67 7.78
N GLN A 9 23.85 -2.08 8.51
CA GLN A 9 24.92 -2.83 9.16
C GLN A 9 24.36 -3.85 10.16
N GLN A 10 23.48 -3.40 11.06
CA GLN A 10 22.85 -4.30 12.05
C GLN A 10 22.02 -5.40 11.39
N PHE A 11 21.27 -5.09 10.33
CA PHE A 11 20.53 -6.09 9.58
C PHE A 11 21.45 -7.16 8.96
N LEU A 12 22.56 -6.73 8.34
CA LEU A 12 23.55 -7.64 7.77
C LEU A 12 24.23 -8.49 8.86
N ASP A 13 24.58 -7.90 9.99
CA ASP A 13 25.16 -8.62 11.13
C ASP A 13 24.21 -9.72 11.64
N VAL A 14 22.91 -9.44 11.69
CA VAL A 14 21.90 -10.45 12.03
C VAL A 14 21.85 -11.54 10.96
N CYS A 15 21.80 -11.20 9.67
CA CYS A 15 21.77 -12.18 8.60
C CYS A 15 23.03 -13.05 8.51
N ASP A 16 24.19 -12.53 8.89
CA ASP A 16 25.48 -13.23 8.79
C ASP A 16 25.76 -14.12 10.00
N ASN A 17 25.26 -13.74 11.19
CA ASN A 17 25.62 -14.38 12.46
C ASN A 17 24.44 -15.03 13.19
N ASN A 18 23.20 -14.86 12.73
CA ASN A 18 21.99 -15.38 13.36
C ASN A 18 20.97 -15.89 12.32
N ASP A 19 19.96 -16.61 12.79
CA ASP A 19 18.81 -16.99 11.98
C ASP A 19 17.82 -15.80 11.91
N ILE A 20 17.89 -15.02 10.82
CA ILE A 20 17.09 -13.81 10.65
C ILE A 20 15.59 -14.08 10.81
N GLU A 21 15.09 -15.21 10.31
CA GLU A 21 13.69 -15.60 10.42
C GLU A 21 13.22 -15.80 11.86
N GLU A 22 14.08 -16.27 12.75
CA GLU A 22 13.77 -16.43 14.19
C GLU A 22 13.74 -15.07 14.88
N VAL A 23 14.64 -14.16 14.49
CA VAL A 23 14.63 -12.77 14.96
C VAL A 23 13.34 -12.07 14.54
N ILE A 24 12.95 -12.15 13.27
CA ILE A 24 11.70 -11.57 12.77
C ILE A 24 10.48 -12.23 13.45
N LEU A 25 10.49 -13.55 13.63
CA LEU A 25 9.41 -14.27 14.31
C LEU A 25 9.21 -13.79 15.75
N LYS A 26 10.31 -13.58 16.48
CA LYS A 26 10.27 -13.04 17.85
C LYS A 26 9.61 -11.66 17.87
N HIS A 27 10.11 -10.73 17.05
CA HIS A 27 9.55 -9.38 16.98
C HIS A 27 8.09 -9.38 16.52
N PHE A 28 7.71 -10.24 15.58
CA PHE A 28 6.33 -10.37 15.13
C PHE A 28 5.39 -10.82 16.25
N LYS A 29 5.81 -11.82 17.04
CA LYS A 29 5.05 -12.29 18.21
C LYS A 29 4.90 -11.20 19.26
N GLU A 30 5.97 -10.46 19.55
CA GLU A 30 5.96 -9.35 20.50
C GLU A 30 5.03 -8.22 20.03
N ALA A 31 5.06 -7.87 18.74
CA ALA A 31 4.25 -6.79 18.18
C ALA A 31 2.76 -7.15 18.02
N THR A 32 2.42 -8.43 17.77
CA THR A 32 1.06 -8.82 17.36
C THR A 32 0.37 -9.82 18.29
N GLY A 33 1.11 -10.56 19.11
CA GLY A 33 0.61 -11.69 19.90
C GLY A 33 0.15 -12.89 19.08
N LYS A 34 0.36 -12.91 17.76
CA LYS A 34 -0.18 -13.95 16.86
C LYS A 34 0.85 -15.03 16.53
N LYS A 35 0.33 -16.21 16.20
CA LYS A 35 1.14 -17.31 15.61
C LYS A 35 1.35 -17.06 14.12
N VAL A 36 2.52 -17.46 13.63
CA VAL A 36 2.95 -17.33 12.23
C VAL A 36 2.99 -18.72 11.60
N ALA A 37 2.57 -18.85 10.34
CA ALA A 37 2.61 -20.12 9.63
C ALA A 37 4.05 -20.47 9.21
N ALA A 38 4.40 -21.76 9.20
CA ALA A 38 5.75 -22.21 8.82
C ALA A 38 6.16 -21.77 7.40
N SER A 39 5.20 -21.60 6.49
CA SER A 39 5.46 -21.08 5.14
C SER A 39 5.88 -19.62 5.13
N GLU A 40 5.39 -18.83 6.08
CA GLU A 40 5.73 -17.41 6.21
C GLU A 40 7.15 -17.25 6.80
N ILE A 41 7.51 -18.06 7.79
CA ILE A 41 8.88 -18.15 8.32
C ILE A 41 9.88 -18.51 7.22
N ARG A 42 9.58 -19.56 6.43
CA ARG A 42 10.42 -19.94 5.27
C ARG A 42 10.53 -18.81 4.24
N SER A 43 9.48 -17.99 4.11
CA SER A 43 9.51 -16.86 3.17
C SER A 43 10.43 -15.74 3.62
N TRP A 44 10.53 -15.48 4.93
CA TRP A 44 11.50 -14.56 5.50
C TRP A 44 12.92 -15.07 5.30
N GLN A 45 13.19 -16.33 5.68
CA GLN A 45 14.50 -16.96 5.53
C GLN A 45 15.01 -16.84 4.08
N GLY A 46 14.19 -17.22 3.11
CA GLY A 46 14.54 -17.12 1.69
C GLY A 46 14.74 -15.68 1.23
N SER A 47 13.71 -14.84 1.36
CA SER A 47 13.69 -13.52 0.73
C SER A 47 14.68 -12.53 1.37
N LEU A 48 14.82 -12.58 2.70
CA LEU A 48 15.72 -11.67 3.42
C LEU A 48 17.19 -12.00 3.16
N THR A 49 17.53 -13.28 2.94
CA THR A 49 18.88 -13.68 2.50
C THR A 49 19.25 -13.06 1.14
N TYR A 50 18.29 -12.99 0.20
CA TYR A 50 18.51 -12.32 -1.07
C TYR A 50 18.65 -10.80 -0.91
N MET A 51 17.89 -10.18 -0.01
CA MET A 51 18.07 -8.75 0.31
C MET A 51 19.41 -8.48 0.99
N ALA A 52 19.87 -9.33 1.91
CA ALA A 52 21.21 -9.23 2.47
C ALA A 52 22.28 -9.26 1.37
N LYS A 53 22.15 -10.16 0.38
CA LYS A 53 23.04 -10.17 -0.80
C LYS A 53 23.02 -8.84 -1.56
N VAL A 54 21.86 -8.22 -1.74
CA VAL A 54 21.74 -6.89 -2.38
C VAL A 54 22.49 -5.84 -1.56
N LEU A 55 22.23 -5.78 -0.25
CA LEU A 55 22.72 -4.74 0.67
C LEU A 55 24.21 -4.85 1.05
N ARG A 56 24.85 -6.00 0.81
CA ARG A 56 26.31 -6.17 0.94
C ARG A 56 27.13 -5.34 -0.08
N ASP A 57 26.49 -4.61 -0.98
CA ASP A 57 27.19 -3.55 -1.75
C ASP A 57 27.72 -2.48 -0.78
N LYS A 58 29.01 -2.18 -0.90
CA LYS A 58 29.72 -1.23 -0.02
C LYS A 58 29.37 0.22 -0.30
N ASP A 59 28.87 0.51 -1.50
CA ASP A 59 28.46 1.86 -1.89
C ASP A 59 27.08 2.23 -1.33
N LEU A 60 26.34 1.28 -0.74
CA LEU A 60 25.15 1.59 0.05
C LEU A 60 25.57 1.95 1.48
N PRO A 61 25.06 3.05 2.05
CA PRO A 61 25.49 3.50 3.38
C PRO A 61 25.14 2.49 4.47
N GLU A 62 26.08 2.27 5.39
CA GLU A 62 25.97 1.29 6.49
C GLU A 62 24.86 1.66 7.49
N ASP A 63 24.57 2.95 7.62
CA ASP A 63 23.58 3.53 8.50
C ASP A 63 22.23 3.84 7.82
N ALA A 64 21.99 3.33 6.60
CA ALA A 64 20.66 3.35 6.00
C ALA A 64 19.64 2.60 6.87
N GLY A 65 18.47 3.17 7.09
CA GLY A 65 17.39 2.51 7.81
C GLY A 65 16.81 1.34 7.03
N VAL A 66 16.60 0.21 7.70
CA VAL A 66 15.95 -1.00 7.20
C VAL A 66 14.71 -1.26 8.03
N ALA A 67 13.59 -1.55 7.38
CA ALA A 67 12.41 -2.11 8.03
C ALA A 67 11.84 -3.30 7.27
N ILE A 68 11.27 -4.24 8.03
CA ILE A 68 10.63 -5.45 7.51
C ILE A 68 9.19 -5.49 8.00
N GLU A 69 8.29 -5.90 7.11
CA GLU A 69 6.85 -6.06 7.39
C GLU A 69 6.20 -4.76 7.92
N LEU A 70 6.48 -3.63 7.24
CA LEU A 70 5.88 -2.34 7.58
C LEU A 70 4.39 -2.35 7.21
N HIS A 71 3.52 -2.24 8.22
CA HIS A 71 2.09 -2.18 8.01
C HIS A 71 1.67 -0.83 7.43
N ILE A 72 0.93 -0.87 6.33
CA ILE A 72 0.41 0.33 5.68
C ILE A 72 -0.86 0.75 6.42
N PRO A 73 -0.91 1.98 6.96
CA PRO A 73 -2.10 2.48 7.62
C PRO A 73 -3.32 2.37 6.71
N GLN A 74 -4.51 2.24 7.31
CA GLN A 74 -5.76 2.07 6.57
C GLN A 74 -5.81 0.78 5.71
N SER A 75 -4.91 -0.18 5.90
CA SER A 75 -5.02 -1.46 5.22
C SER A 75 -4.56 -2.61 6.11
N MET A 76 -4.90 -3.83 5.70
CA MET A 76 -4.30 -5.05 6.23
C MET A 76 -3.05 -5.46 5.42
N LYS A 77 -2.56 -4.57 4.55
CA LYS A 77 -1.40 -4.79 3.70
C LYS A 77 -0.14 -4.30 4.40
N ARG A 78 0.97 -4.88 3.98
CA ARG A 78 2.29 -4.66 4.53
C ARG A 78 3.30 -4.59 3.39
N ILE A 79 4.35 -3.82 3.60
CA ILE A 79 5.49 -3.72 2.71
C ILE A 79 6.53 -4.70 3.25
N ASP A 80 6.98 -5.63 2.41
CA ASP A 80 7.87 -6.72 2.83
C ASP A 80 9.21 -6.17 3.34
N PHE A 81 9.80 -5.24 2.60
CA PHE A 81 11.09 -4.64 2.92
C PHE A 81 11.11 -3.15 2.55
N LEU A 82 11.68 -2.33 3.42
CA LEU A 82 11.82 -0.89 3.26
C LEU A 82 13.27 -0.49 3.54
N LEU A 83 13.83 0.36 2.67
CA LEU A 83 15.12 1.01 2.88
C LEU A 83 14.93 2.52 2.93
N THR A 84 15.51 3.20 3.92
CA THR A 84 15.42 4.66 4.08
C THR A 84 16.79 5.29 4.17
N GLY A 85 16.84 6.60 3.87
CA GLY A 85 18.07 7.35 3.75
C GLY A 85 17.86 8.68 3.03
N HIS A 86 18.96 9.28 2.62
CA HIS A 86 18.95 10.54 1.87
C HIS A 86 19.55 10.37 0.47
N ASP A 87 19.03 11.13 -0.50
CA ASP A 87 19.65 11.22 -1.84
C ASP A 87 20.88 12.14 -1.83
N GLN A 88 21.54 12.29 -2.98
CA GLN A 88 22.71 13.16 -3.16
C GLN A 88 22.44 14.62 -2.81
N HIS A 89 21.18 15.06 -2.81
CA HIS A 89 20.76 16.42 -2.49
C HIS A 89 20.20 16.54 -1.06
N GLN A 90 20.47 15.55 -0.19
CA GLN A 90 19.95 15.50 1.19
C GLN A 90 18.40 15.39 1.26
N GLY A 91 17.74 15.04 0.15
CA GLY A 91 16.30 14.76 0.16
C GLY A 91 16.02 13.44 0.90
N LYS A 92 14.95 13.38 1.69
CA LYS A 92 14.53 12.16 2.38
C LYS A 92 13.89 11.18 1.40
N ASN A 93 14.32 9.92 1.44
CA ASN A 93 13.86 8.90 0.51
C ASN A 93 13.52 7.60 1.24
N ALA A 94 12.50 6.90 0.73
CA ALA A 94 12.02 5.62 1.20
C ALA A 94 11.81 4.67 0.01
N VAL A 95 12.62 3.63 -0.10
CA VAL A 95 12.52 2.62 -1.16
C VAL A 95 11.74 1.40 -0.67
N LEU A 96 10.56 1.18 -1.26
CA LEU A 96 9.66 0.08 -0.90
C LEU A 96 9.96 -1.10 -1.81
N VAL A 97 10.23 -2.26 -1.24
CA VAL A 97 10.54 -3.48 -1.99
C VAL A 97 9.50 -4.55 -1.67
N GLU A 98 8.74 -4.96 -2.69
CA GLU A 98 7.91 -6.17 -2.62
C GLU A 98 8.75 -7.39 -3.02
N LEU A 99 8.78 -8.40 -2.17
CA LEU A 99 9.60 -9.60 -2.36
C LEU A 99 8.70 -10.77 -2.77
N LYS A 100 9.02 -11.40 -3.91
CA LYS A 100 8.33 -12.62 -4.33
C LYS A 100 9.32 -13.72 -4.64
N GLN A 101 9.02 -14.90 -4.11
CA GLN A 101 9.81 -16.11 -4.35
C GLN A 101 9.43 -16.86 -5.63
N TRP A 102 8.67 -16.23 -6.54
CA TRP A 102 8.14 -16.88 -7.73
C TRP A 102 9.26 -17.28 -8.67
N SER A 103 9.12 -18.44 -9.31
CA SER A 103 10.07 -18.94 -10.31
C SER A 103 9.50 -18.90 -11.73
N LYS A 104 8.16 -18.84 -11.88
CA LYS A 104 7.43 -18.78 -13.15
C LYS A 104 6.12 -18.02 -12.99
N ALA A 105 5.64 -17.42 -14.06
CA ALA A 105 4.31 -16.84 -14.20
C ALA A 105 3.81 -17.02 -15.63
N SER A 106 2.50 -16.91 -15.83
CA SER A 106 1.87 -16.81 -17.14
C SER A 106 1.04 -15.54 -17.22
N ALA A 107 1.04 -14.93 -18.41
CA ALA A 107 0.27 -13.73 -18.67
C ALA A 107 -1.23 -13.99 -18.61
N THR A 108 -1.99 -12.95 -18.30
CA THR A 108 -3.45 -12.94 -18.46
C THR A 108 -3.85 -11.75 -19.32
N SER A 109 -5.07 -11.77 -19.86
CA SER A 109 -5.64 -10.61 -20.56
C SER A 109 -6.14 -9.52 -19.62
N LYS A 110 -6.14 -9.76 -18.30
CA LYS A 110 -6.62 -8.80 -17.30
C LYS A 110 -5.52 -7.80 -16.95
N ASP A 111 -5.93 -6.57 -16.69
CA ASP A 111 -5.04 -5.50 -16.25
C ASP A 111 -4.41 -5.84 -14.89
N ALA A 112 -3.08 -5.71 -14.79
CA ALA A 112 -2.30 -5.97 -13.58
C ALA A 112 -2.43 -7.38 -12.95
N ILE A 113 -3.02 -8.37 -13.64
CA ILE A 113 -3.19 -9.75 -13.13
C ILE A 113 -2.29 -10.72 -13.90
N VAL A 114 -1.65 -11.60 -13.15
CA VAL A 114 -0.81 -12.70 -13.63
C VAL A 114 -1.29 -14.02 -13.05
N LYS A 115 -0.91 -15.14 -13.67
CA LYS A 115 -1.10 -16.47 -13.08
C LYS A 115 0.24 -17.01 -12.62
N THR A 116 0.29 -17.59 -11.42
CA THR A 116 1.51 -18.23 -10.89
C THR A 116 1.15 -19.35 -9.91
N ALA A 117 2.13 -20.18 -9.58
CA ALA A 117 1.97 -21.26 -8.62
C ALA A 117 2.09 -20.72 -7.19
N LEU A 118 1.00 -20.75 -6.42
CA LEU A 118 0.96 -20.40 -5.00
C LEU A 118 0.33 -21.56 -4.22
N GLY A 119 0.99 -22.01 -3.16
CA GLY A 119 0.47 -23.10 -2.31
C GLY A 119 0.17 -24.39 -3.06
N GLY A 120 0.91 -24.69 -4.14
CA GLY A 120 0.72 -25.87 -4.98
C GLY A 120 -0.35 -25.74 -6.08
N SER A 121 -1.05 -24.61 -6.18
CA SER A 121 -2.08 -24.37 -7.20
C SER A 121 -1.71 -23.21 -8.12
N HIS A 122 -2.12 -23.27 -9.39
CA HIS A 122 -2.02 -22.14 -10.30
C HIS A 122 -3.19 -21.19 -10.08
N VAL A 123 -2.90 -19.99 -9.61
CA VAL A 123 -3.92 -19.00 -9.25
C VAL A 123 -3.65 -17.68 -9.94
N GLU A 124 -4.72 -16.96 -10.25
CA GLU A 124 -4.64 -15.55 -10.64
C GLU A 124 -4.32 -14.70 -9.42
N THR A 125 -3.35 -13.82 -9.58
CA THR A 125 -2.90 -12.90 -8.53
C THR A 125 -2.42 -11.59 -9.15
N ILE A 126 -2.21 -10.61 -8.30
CA ILE A 126 -1.78 -9.27 -8.69
C ILE A 126 -0.31 -9.27 -9.11
N HIS A 127 0.01 -8.51 -10.15
CA HIS A 127 1.37 -8.27 -10.59
C HIS A 127 2.19 -7.55 -9.49
N PRO A 128 3.40 -8.01 -9.12
CA PRO A 128 4.17 -7.45 -8.01
C PRO A 128 4.46 -5.95 -8.12
N SER A 129 4.82 -5.44 -9.31
CA SER A 129 5.00 -3.99 -9.53
C SER A 129 3.72 -3.18 -9.26
N TYR A 130 2.55 -3.67 -9.68
CA TYR A 130 1.29 -3.01 -9.37
C TYR A 130 1.05 -3.00 -7.86
N GLN A 131 1.32 -4.13 -7.19
CA GLN A 131 1.09 -4.30 -5.76
C GLN A 131 1.87 -3.23 -4.96
N VAL A 132 3.18 -3.14 -5.16
CA VAL A 132 4.02 -2.17 -4.45
C VAL A 132 3.77 -0.72 -4.88
N TRP A 133 3.47 -0.47 -6.15
CA TRP A 133 3.04 0.86 -6.60
C TRP A 133 1.76 1.32 -5.88
N SER A 134 0.80 0.42 -5.69
CA SER A 134 -0.43 0.72 -4.97
C SER A 134 -0.19 1.07 -3.50
N TYR A 135 0.90 0.54 -2.92
CA TYR A 135 1.33 0.84 -1.54
C TYR A 135 2.01 2.20 -1.45
N ALA A 136 2.87 2.54 -2.40
CA ALA A 136 3.45 3.89 -2.50
C ALA A 136 2.35 4.94 -2.63
N THR A 137 1.37 4.69 -3.50
CA THR A 137 0.23 5.58 -3.72
C THR A 137 -0.61 5.78 -2.45
N LEU A 138 -0.74 4.74 -1.61
CA LEU A 138 -1.39 4.83 -0.30
C LEU A 138 -0.62 5.75 0.66
N LEU A 139 0.70 5.63 0.72
CA LEU A 139 1.53 6.48 1.56
C LEU A 139 1.47 7.94 1.10
N GLU A 140 1.59 8.21 -0.19
CA GLU A 140 1.46 9.55 -0.77
C GLU A 140 0.09 10.18 -0.53
N GLY A 141 -0.97 9.36 -0.53
CA GLY A 141 -2.34 9.83 -0.34
C GLY A 141 -2.72 10.07 1.12
N PHE A 142 -2.09 9.38 2.08
CA PHE A 142 -2.57 9.33 3.46
C PHE A 142 -1.52 9.53 4.55
N ASN A 143 -0.22 9.45 4.28
CA ASN A 143 0.81 9.59 5.31
C ASN A 143 1.38 11.02 5.31
N GLU A 144 1.14 11.77 6.39
CA GLU A 144 1.62 13.16 6.54
C GLU A 144 3.14 13.30 6.38
N ALA A 145 3.94 12.30 6.78
CA ALA A 145 5.39 12.33 6.60
C ALA A 145 5.80 12.35 5.11
N VAL A 146 4.99 11.74 4.24
CA VAL A 146 5.28 11.71 2.81
C VAL A 146 4.92 13.02 2.14
N TYR A 147 3.68 13.50 2.32
CA TYR A 147 3.20 14.66 1.58
C TYR A 147 3.51 16.02 2.23
N ASP A 148 3.68 16.10 3.56
CA ASP A 148 4.01 17.36 4.25
C ASP A 148 5.50 17.44 4.64
N GLN A 149 6.14 16.32 4.98
CA GLN A 149 7.55 16.30 5.43
C GLN A 149 8.56 15.90 4.33
N GLY A 150 8.06 15.69 3.10
CA GLY A 150 8.87 15.63 1.89
C GLY A 150 9.60 14.30 1.65
N ILE A 151 9.22 13.22 2.34
CA ILE A 151 9.76 11.89 2.06
C ILE A 151 9.30 11.44 0.67
N LYS A 152 10.25 11.22 -0.24
CA LYS A 152 9.95 10.64 -1.56
C LYS A 152 9.90 9.12 -1.47
N VAL A 153 8.86 8.54 -2.05
CA VAL A 153 8.57 7.10 -1.99
C VAL A 153 8.88 6.45 -3.32
N HIS A 154 9.75 5.44 -3.33
CA HIS A 154 10.23 4.76 -4.54
C HIS A 154 9.88 3.28 -4.49
N PRO A 155 8.79 2.83 -5.15
CA PRO A 155 8.40 1.44 -5.14
C PRO A 155 9.22 0.60 -6.14
N CYS A 156 9.53 -0.64 -5.79
CA CYS A 156 10.04 -1.65 -6.71
C CYS A 156 9.67 -3.06 -6.27
N ALA A 157 9.75 -4.02 -7.19
CA ALA A 157 9.52 -5.44 -6.89
C ALA A 157 10.76 -6.26 -7.21
N TYR A 158 11.08 -7.25 -6.37
CA TYR A 158 12.20 -8.16 -6.57
C TYR A 158 11.74 -9.62 -6.54
N LEU A 159 11.83 -10.27 -7.70
CA LEU A 159 11.47 -11.67 -7.90
C LEU A 159 12.77 -12.49 -7.99
N HIS A 160 13.38 -12.70 -6.83
CA HIS A 160 14.74 -13.21 -6.72
C HIS A 160 14.94 -14.67 -7.20
N ASN A 161 13.85 -15.41 -7.43
CA ASN A 161 13.88 -16.77 -7.98
C ASN A 161 13.50 -16.85 -9.47
N TYR A 162 13.04 -15.75 -10.06
CA TYR A 162 12.44 -15.71 -11.39
C TYR A 162 13.49 -15.45 -12.46
N VAL A 163 13.69 -16.39 -13.38
CA VAL A 163 14.57 -16.19 -14.55
C VAL A 163 13.75 -15.52 -15.64
N SER A 164 14.28 -14.44 -16.24
CA SER A 164 13.55 -13.70 -17.27
C SER A 164 13.14 -14.61 -18.43
N ASP A 165 11.84 -14.59 -18.75
CA ASP A 165 11.20 -15.33 -19.84
C ASP A 165 10.34 -14.41 -20.73
N GLY A 166 10.42 -13.09 -20.50
CA GLY A 166 9.65 -12.07 -21.20
C GLY A 166 8.18 -11.97 -20.79
N VAL A 167 7.69 -12.76 -19.83
CA VAL A 167 6.28 -12.77 -19.44
C VAL A 167 5.99 -11.68 -18.40
N ILE A 168 6.69 -11.75 -17.27
CA ILE A 168 6.44 -10.88 -16.10
C ILE A 168 6.88 -9.43 -16.33
N ASN A 169 7.78 -9.21 -17.29
CA ASN A 169 8.26 -7.89 -17.70
C ASN A 169 7.82 -7.53 -19.14
N SER A 170 6.75 -8.16 -19.65
CA SER A 170 6.20 -7.83 -20.97
C SER A 170 5.60 -6.43 -21.01
N ALA A 171 5.53 -5.88 -22.24
CA ALA A 171 4.95 -4.55 -22.49
C ALA A 171 3.50 -4.38 -21.99
N HIS A 172 2.77 -5.50 -21.83
CA HIS A 172 1.43 -5.51 -21.26
C HIS A 172 1.39 -4.91 -19.84
N TYR A 173 2.49 -5.00 -19.07
CA TYR A 173 2.58 -4.48 -17.70
C TYR A 173 3.37 -3.15 -17.58
N ASP A 174 3.76 -2.52 -18.69
CA ASP A 174 4.60 -1.31 -18.71
C ASP A 174 4.03 -0.14 -17.90
N ALA A 175 2.71 -0.02 -17.85
CA ALA A 175 2.02 1.00 -17.05
C ALA A 175 2.33 0.92 -15.55
N TYR A 176 2.83 -0.23 -15.07
CA TYR A 176 3.17 -0.49 -13.68
C TYR A 176 4.67 -0.72 -13.48
N THR A 177 5.35 -1.43 -14.38
CA THR A 177 6.80 -1.65 -14.29
C THR A 177 7.60 -0.36 -14.48
N SER A 178 7.07 0.64 -15.21
CA SER A 178 7.66 1.99 -15.30
C SER A 178 7.55 2.80 -14.00
N LYS A 179 6.51 2.54 -13.19
CA LYS A 179 6.28 3.23 -11.91
C LYS A 179 6.94 2.51 -10.74
N ALA A 180 6.99 1.19 -10.81
CA ALA A 180 7.62 0.31 -9.84
C ALA A 180 8.49 -0.72 -10.58
N PRO A 181 9.79 -0.40 -10.80
CA PRO A 181 10.72 -1.27 -11.51
C PRO A 181 10.72 -2.70 -10.96
N LEU A 182 10.83 -3.66 -11.88
CA LEU A 182 10.86 -5.08 -11.58
C LEU A 182 12.28 -5.61 -11.77
N PHE A 183 12.84 -6.20 -10.72
CA PHE A 183 14.15 -6.86 -10.75
C PHE A 183 13.97 -8.37 -10.63
N LEU A 184 14.72 -9.12 -11.43
CA LEU A 184 14.60 -10.58 -11.51
C LEU A 184 15.86 -11.30 -11.00
N LYS A 185 15.93 -12.62 -11.16
CA LYS A 185 17.11 -13.41 -10.80
C LYS A 185 18.24 -13.20 -11.83
N GLY A 186 19.43 -12.85 -11.35
CA GLY A 186 20.64 -12.82 -12.17
C GLY A 186 21.66 -11.77 -11.68
N PRO A 187 22.93 -11.87 -12.10
CA PRO A 187 23.96 -10.89 -11.72
C PRO A 187 23.67 -9.48 -12.27
N ASP A 188 23.13 -9.39 -13.49
CA ASP A 188 22.78 -8.10 -14.10
C ASP A 188 21.62 -7.43 -13.36
N GLU A 189 20.59 -8.20 -13.02
CA GLU A 189 19.43 -7.74 -12.26
C GLU A 189 19.80 -7.32 -10.83
N LEU A 190 20.71 -8.05 -10.19
CA LEU A 190 21.30 -7.65 -8.90
C LEU A 190 22.01 -6.29 -9.01
N THR A 191 22.76 -6.08 -10.09
CA THR A 191 23.47 -4.82 -10.35
C THR A 191 22.49 -3.67 -10.60
N LYS A 192 21.43 -3.91 -11.36
CA LYS A 192 20.36 -2.93 -11.60
C LYS A 192 19.64 -2.55 -10.30
N LEU A 193 19.28 -3.52 -9.46
CA LEU A 193 18.64 -3.26 -8.17
C LEU A 193 19.56 -2.44 -7.26
N ARG A 194 20.84 -2.81 -7.13
CA ARG A 194 21.82 -2.02 -6.37
C ARG A 194 21.94 -0.59 -6.89
N SER A 195 21.99 -0.42 -8.21
CA SER A 195 22.06 0.91 -8.83
C SER A 195 20.82 1.75 -8.51
N PHE A 196 19.64 1.14 -8.59
CA PHE A 196 18.38 1.78 -8.20
C PHE A 196 18.37 2.20 -6.71
N LEU A 197 18.82 1.32 -5.80
CA LEU A 197 18.93 1.68 -4.39
C LEU A 197 19.89 2.84 -4.17
N LYS A 198 21.08 2.82 -4.78
CA LYS A 198 22.10 3.87 -4.63
C LYS A 198 21.69 5.22 -5.22
N GLN A 199 20.85 5.21 -6.25
CA GLN A 199 20.28 6.44 -6.80
C GLN A 199 19.41 7.17 -5.77
N HIS A 200 18.68 6.44 -4.94
CA HIS A 200 17.73 7.00 -3.98
C HIS A 200 18.28 7.10 -2.55
N ILE A 201 19.25 6.26 -2.20
CA ILE A 201 19.85 6.13 -0.87
C ILE A 201 21.37 6.29 -1.03
N TYR A 202 21.81 7.55 -1.02
CA TYR A 202 23.20 7.93 -1.14
C TYR A 202 23.87 8.14 0.22
N TYR A 203 23.15 8.71 1.19
CA TYR A 203 23.56 8.81 2.59
C TYR A 203 22.59 8.04 3.49
N GLY A 204 23.08 7.51 4.60
CA GLY A 204 22.21 6.92 5.62
C GLY A 204 21.44 7.99 6.38
N ASP A 205 20.52 7.51 7.21
CA ASP A 205 19.65 8.34 8.04
C ASP A 205 19.58 7.84 9.48
N ASN A 206 20.32 6.80 9.85
CA ASN A 206 20.24 6.15 11.17
C ASN A 206 18.79 5.81 11.57
N GLN A 207 17.95 5.44 10.60
CA GLN A 207 16.51 5.16 10.76
C GLN A 207 15.61 6.38 11.01
N ASP A 208 16.12 7.62 10.93
CA ASP A 208 15.32 8.83 11.19
C ASP A 208 14.12 8.96 10.22
N VAL A 209 14.33 8.74 8.91
CA VAL A 209 13.26 8.81 7.91
C VAL A 209 12.26 7.67 8.12
N LEU A 210 12.74 6.50 8.56
CA LEU A 210 11.88 5.37 8.93
C LEU A 210 10.97 5.70 10.13
N TYR A 211 11.53 6.32 11.18
CA TYR A 211 10.74 6.74 12.35
C TYR A 211 9.72 7.81 11.98
N GLU A 212 10.09 8.78 11.15
CA GLU A 212 9.18 9.80 10.62
C GLU A 212 8.03 9.17 9.83
N LEU A 213 8.34 8.25 8.90
CA LEU A 213 7.34 7.54 8.10
C LEU A 213 6.37 6.73 8.95
N SER A 214 6.87 6.06 10.00
CA SER A 214 6.07 5.17 10.85
C SER A 214 5.23 5.90 11.90
N SER A 215 5.67 7.08 12.34
CA SER A 215 4.95 7.96 13.27
C SER A 215 4.02 8.96 12.57
N GLY A 216 4.17 9.11 11.24
CA GLY A 216 3.31 9.95 10.41
C GLY A 216 1.82 9.65 10.61
N LYS A 217 1.04 10.70 10.91
CA LYS A 217 -0.40 10.55 11.08
C LYS A 217 -1.04 10.18 9.75
N SER A 218 -2.06 9.32 9.84
CA SER A 218 -2.85 8.91 8.68
C SER A 218 -4.00 9.88 8.45
N ARG A 219 -3.90 10.69 7.41
CA ARG A 219 -4.91 11.68 7.03
C ARG A 219 -4.87 11.93 5.52
N PRO A 220 -6.01 12.12 4.84
CA PRO A 220 -6.01 12.39 3.40
C PRO A 220 -5.17 13.63 3.06
N SER A 221 -4.33 13.52 2.04
CA SER A 221 -3.57 14.65 1.51
C SER A 221 -4.50 15.64 0.78
N LYS A 222 -4.10 16.91 0.70
CA LYS A 222 -4.87 17.92 -0.05
C LYS A 222 -5.03 17.53 -1.51
N ALA A 223 -3.95 17.06 -2.13
CA ALA A 223 -3.96 16.60 -3.53
C ALA A 223 -4.90 15.41 -3.76
N LEU A 224 -5.03 14.49 -2.80
CA LEU A 224 -6.00 13.40 -2.88
C LEU A 224 -7.44 13.93 -2.78
N ALA A 225 -7.70 14.81 -1.82
CA ALA A 225 -9.00 15.43 -1.60
C ALA A 225 -9.49 16.24 -2.81
N GLU A 226 -8.62 17.08 -3.38
CA GLU A 226 -8.90 17.88 -4.56
C GLU A 226 -9.16 16.98 -5.77
N ALA A 227 -8.30 15.98 -6.00
CA ALA A 227 -8.48 15.07 -7.11
C ALA A 227 -9.79 14.27 -7.01
N LEU A 228 -10.19 13.86 -5.80
CA LEU A 228 -11.46 13.15 -5.59
C LEU A 228 -12.68 14.08 -5.77
N THR A 229 -12.56 15.34 -5.35
CA THR A 229 -13.60 16.36 -5.55
C THR A 229 -13.81 16.63 -7.05
N GLY A 230 -12.71 16.83 -7.80
CA GLY A 230 -12.75 17.02 -9.25
C GLY A 230 -13.36 15.85 -10.02
N LEU A 231 -13.29 14.61 -9.49
CA LEU A 231 -13.94 13.45 -10.11
C LEU A 231 -15.48 13.52 -10.09
N MET A 232 -16.06 14.34 -9.21
CA MET A 232 -17.51 14.55 -9.12
C MET A 232 -17.97 15.77 -9.93
N GLU A 233 -17.07 16.70 -10.23
CA GLU A 233 -17.40 17.92 -10.96
C GLU A 233 -17.94 17.59 -12.36
N GLY A 234 -19.05 18.24 -12.74
CA GLY A 234 -19.65 18.07 -14.06
C GLY A 234 -20.33 16.72 -14.30
N LYS A 235 -20.59 15.91 -13.26
CA LYS A 235 -21.27 14.61 -13.36
C LYS A 235 -22.70 14.64 -12.78
N PRO A 236 -23.74 14.81 -13.61
CA PRO A 236 -25.13 14.89 -13.16
C PRO A 236 -25.58 13.68 -12.34
N GLU A 237 -25.01 12.49 -12.58
CA GLU A 237 -25.34 11.27 -11.87
C GLU A 237 -24.96 11.27 -10.38
N PHE A 238 -24.14 12.24 -9.94
CA PHE A 238 -23.75 12.42 -8.54
C PHE A 238 -24.45 13.59 -7.85
N VAL A 239 -25.33 14.33 -8.56
CA VAL A 239 -26.15 15.39 -7.96
C VAL A 239 -27.17 14.76 -7.02
N LEU A 240 -27.16 15.19 -5.75
CA LEU A 240 -28.11 14.75 -4.75
C LEU A 240 -29.45 15.44 -4.94
N ILE A 241 -30.54 14.66 -4.89
CA ILE A 241 -31.92 15.14 -5.04
C ILE A 241 -32.71 14.97 -3.73
N ASP A 242 -33.64 15.88 -3.46
CA ASP A 242 -34.66 15.80 -2.41
C ASP A 242 -34.13 15.18 -1.09
N ASP A 243 -34.70 14.04 -0.68
CA ASP A 243 -34.36 13.34 0.56
C ASP A 243 -32.89 12.92 0.65
N GLN A 244 -32.22 12.67 -0.48
CA GLN A 244 -30.80 12.31 -0.49
C GLN A 244 -29.95 13.48 0.04
N LYS A 245 -30.31 14.72 -0.28
CA LYS A 245 -29.61 15.91 0.21
C LYS A 245 -29.85 16.12 1.70
N THR A 246 -31.09 15.92 2.16
CA THR A 246 -31.46 16.00 3.58
C THR A 246 -30.70 14.97 4.42
N VAL A 247 -30.63 13.72 3.95
CA VAL A 247 -29.86 12.65 4.60
C VAL A 247 -28.38 12.99 4.63
N PHE A 248 -27.82 13.44 3.49
CA PHE A 248 -26.43 13.83 3.40
C PHE A 248 -26.03 14.90 4.42
N GLU A 249 -26.81 15.99 4.54
CA GLU A 249 -26.53 17.06 5.51
C GLU A 249 -26.70 16.59 6.96
N SER A 250 -27.70 15.75 7.22
CA SER A 250 -27.93 15.15 8.54
C SER A 250 -26.75 14.29 8.98
N VAL A 251 -26.13 13.53 8.06
CA VAL A 251 -24.91 12.77 8.33
C VAL A 251 -23.74 13.71 8.62
N LEU A 252 -23.57 14.80 7.87
CA LEU A 252 -22.48 15.75 8.13
C LEU A 252 -22.61 16.42 9.50
N ALA A 253 -23.83 16.80 9.90
CA ALA A 253 -24.10 17.33 11.24
C ALA A 253 -23.72 16.31 12.33
N ALA A 254 -24.14 15.05 12.17
CA ALA A 254 -23.80 13.98 13.11
C ALA A 254 -22.29 13.70 13.17
N VAL A 255 -21.57 13.80 12.04
CA VAL A 255 -20.11 13.67 12.00
C VAL A 255 -19.42 14.80 12.75
N ALA A 256 -19.93 16.03 12.67
CA ALA A 256 -19.37 17.18 13.39
C ALA A 256 -19.50 17.05 14.91
N GLU A 257 -20.53 16.35 15.39
CA GLU A 257 -20.73 16.05 16.81
C GLU A 257 -20.01 14.78 17.30
N ALA A 258 -19.52 13.94 16.39
CA ALA A 258 -18.91 12.66 16.74
C ALA A 258 -17.50 12.86 17.30
N SER A 259 -17.14 12.07 18.31
CA SER A 259 -15.80 12.00 18.86
C SER A 259 -15.37 10.56 19.14
N ALA A 260 -14.12 10.36 19.53
CA ALA A 260 -13.65 9.03 19.94
C ALA A 260 -14.39 8.51 21.19
N ASP A 261 -14.76 9.41 22.10
CA ASP A 261 -15.49 9.08 23.34
C ASP A 261 -17.00 8.95 23.13
N ALA A 262 -17.53 9.56 22.05
CA ALA A 262 -18.93 9.52 21.68
C ALA A 262 -19.09 9.20 20.18
N PRO A 263 -18.80 7.96 19.76
CA PRO A 263 -18.94 7.55 18.36
C PRO A 263 -20.42 7.54 17.95
N LYS A 264 -20.70 7.93 16.71
CA LYS A 264 -22.05 7.92 16.13
C LYS A 264 -22.17 6.79 15.11
N VAL A 265 -23.29 6.07 15.14
CA VAL A 265 -23.65 5.08 14.12
C VAL A 265 -24.95 5.54 13.47
N LEU A 266 -24.94 5.72 12.16
CA LEU A 266 -26.11 6.14 11.39
C LEU A 266 -26.58 5.01 10.48
N ILE A 267 -27.87 4.72 10.52
CA ILE A 267 -28.53 3.76 9.64
C ILE A 267 -29.43 4.55 8.69
N ILE A 268 -29.16 4.41 7.39
CA ILE A 268 -29.93 5.06 6.33
C ILE A 268 -30.75 3.99 5.63
N GLU A 269 -32.06 4.06 5.79
CA GLU A 269 -33.00 3.15 5.16
C GLU A 269 -33.56 3.75 3.87
N GLY A 270 -33.85 2.91 2.88
CA GLY A 270 -34.46 3.35 1.64
C GLY A 270 -34.70 2.19 0.70
N GLY A 271 -35.69 2.33 -0.19
CA GLY A 271 -36.01 1.30 -1.19
C GLY A 271 -34.86 1.01 -2.17
N PRO A 272 -34.96 -0.09 -2.94
CA PRO A 272 -34.08 -0.31 -4.09
C PRO A 272 -34.15 0.88 -5.06
N GLY A 273 -33.00 1.31 -5.58
CA GLY A 273 -32.94 2.40 -6.58
C GLY A 273 -33.03 3.84 -6.03
N THR A 274 -33.25 4.05 -4.73
CA THR A 274 -33.38 5.40 -4.14
C THR A 274 -32.07 6.21 -4.05
N GLY A 275 -30.97 5.71 -4.61
CA GLY A 275 -29.69 6.43 -4.65
C GLY A 275 -28.85 6.40 -3.37
N LYS A 276 -29.06 5.43 -2.46
CA LYS A 276 -28.22 5.25 -1.25
C LYS A 276 -26.71 5.26 -1.56
N THR A 277 -26.30 4.67 -2.69
CA THR A 277 -24.89 4.70 -3.08
C THR A 277 -24.43 6.08 -3.55
N VAL A 278 -25.28 6.87 -4.20
CA VAL A 278 -24.96 8.25 -4.58
C VAL A 278 -24.69 9.09 -3.32
N VAL A 279 -25.52 8.93 -2.28
CA VAL A 279 -25.30 9.54 -0.96
C VAL A 279 -23.96 9.09 -0.36
N ALA A 280 -23.68 7.78 -0.35
CA ALA A 280 -22.44 7.24 0.21
C ALA A 280 -21.17 7.74 -0.51
N ILE A 281 -21.20 7.88 -1.83
CA ILE A 281 -20.07 8.44 -2.60
C ILE A 281 -19.90 9.93 -2.32
N ASN A 282 -21.00 10.69 -2.31
CA ASN A 282 -20.96 12.11 -1.91
C ASN A 282 -20.35 12.27 -0.52
N LEU A 283 -20.74 11.42 0.45
CA LEU A 283 -20.17 11.43 1.80
C LEU A 283 -18.69 11.07 1.79
N LEU A 284 -18.27 10.04 1.05
CA LEU A 284 -16.85 9.67 0.92
C LEU A 284 -16.02 10.87 0.43
N VAL A 285 -16.48 11.54 -0.62
CA VAL A 285 -15.77 12.69 -1.19
C VAL A 285 -15.76 13.86 -0.22
N ARG A 286 -16.91 14.21 0.37
CA ARG A 286 -17.00 15.34 1.31
C ARG A 286 -16.17 15.13 2.57
N LEU A 287 -16.21 13.93 3.16
CA LEU A 287 -15.42 13.60 4.36
C LEU A 287 -13.93 13.59 4.04
N THR A 288 -13.54 13.06 2.88
CA THR A 288 -12.15 13.15 2.40
C THR A 288 -11.71 14.60 2.18
N ALA A 289 -12.59 15.47 1.66
CA ALA A 289 -12.32 16.90 1.49
C ALA A 289 -12.16 17.64 2.83
N LEU A 290 -12.88 17.22 3.87
CA LEU A 290 -12.66 17.68 5.25
C LEU A 290 -11.37 17.09 5.89
N ARG A 291 -10.60 16.33 5.10
CA ARG A 291 -9.44 15.54 5.52
C ARG A 291 -9.76 14.62 6.69
N LEU A 292 -10.96 14.05 6.71
CA LEU A 292 -11.34 12.99 7.62
C LEU A 292 -11.06 11.64 6.97
N MET A 293 -10.57 10.69 7.75
CA MET A 293 -10.41 9.33 7.27
C MET A 293 -11.79 8.71 7.00
N SER A 294 -12.03 8.33 5.76
CA SER A 294 -13.29 7.74 5.33
C SER A 294 -13.06 6.59 4.36
N ARG A 295 -14.02 5.66 4.30
CA ARG A 295 -13.96 4.50 3.41
C ARG A 295 -15.34 4.07 2.99
N TYR A 296 -15.47 3.71 1.72
CA TYR A 296 -16.62 3.02 1.20
C TYR A 296 -16.43 1.51 1.31
N VAL A 297 -17.34 0.84 2.02
CA VAL A 297 -17.27 -0.59 2.28
C VAL A 297 -18.48 -1.28 1.66
N SER A 298 -18.24 -2.33 0.87
CA SER A 298 -19.30 -3.17 0.30
C SER A 298 -18.94 -4.65 0.38
N LYS A 299 -19.92 -5.52 0.65
CA LYS A 299 -19.72 -6.98 0.64
C LYS A 299 -19.37 -7.49 -0.76
N ASN A 300 -20.07 -7.00 -1.78
CA ASN A 300 -19.87 -7.41 -3.17
C ASN A 300 -18.83 -6.52 -3.87
N ALA A 301 -17.90 -7.14 -4.59
CA ALA A 301 -16.87 -6.44 -5.37
C ALA A 301 -17.42 -5.77 -6.64
N ALA A 302 -18.48 -6.33 -7.25
CA ALA A 302 -19.03 -5.79 -8.50
C ALA A 302 -19.61 -4.37 -8.37
N PRO A 303 -20.45 -4.04 -7.38
CA PRO A 303 -20.90 -2.66 -7.16
C PRO A 303 -19.72 -1.70 -6.94
N ARG A 304 -18.72 -2.13 -6.16
CA ARG A 304 -17.51 -1.33 -5.90
C ARG A 304 -16.78 -0.97 -7.18
N ALA A 305 -16.48 -1.96 -8.01
CA ALA A 305 -15.79 -1.77 -9.28
C ALA A 305 -16.60 -0.88 -10.25
N VAL A 306 -17.93 -0.99 -10.25
CA VAL A 306 -18.81 -0.15 -11.06
C VAL A 306 -18.77 1.31 -10.60
N TYR A 307 -18.82 1.58 -9.30
CA TYR A 307 -18.81 2.95 -8.79
C TYR A 307 -17.43 3.59 -8.85
N GLU A 308 -16.38 2.82 -8.59
CA GLU A 308 -15.01 3.26 -8.85
C GLU A 308 -14.86 3.62 -10.33
N LYS A 309 -15.37 2.80 -11.25
CA LYS A 309 -15.38 3.11 -12.69
C LYS A 309 -16.20 4.36 -13.02
N LYS A 310 -17.38 4.56 -12.43
CA LYS A 310 -18.20 5.77 -12.65
C LYS A 310 -17.50 7.03 -12.13
N LEU A 311 -16.82 6.92 -10.99
CA LEU A 311 -16.13 8.03 -10.36
C LEU A 311 -14.83 8.38 -11.12
N VAL A 312 -14.04 7.38 -11.49
CA VAL A 312 -12.70 7.59 -12.07
C VAL A 312 -12.70 7.58 -13.59
N GLY A 313 -13.76 7.09 -14.23
CA GLY A 313 -13.90 7.01 -15.69
C GLY A 313 -13.12 5.86 -16.34
N THR A 314 -12.30 5.11 -15.58
CA THR A 314 -11.46 4.02 -16.08
C THR A 314 -11.76 2.70 -15.38
N VAL A 315 -11.53 1.58 -16.08
CA VAL A 315 -11.58 0.22 -15.50
C VAL A 315 -10.29 -0.12 -14.74
N LYS A 316 -9.23 0.66 -14.97
CA LYS A 316 -7.94 0.47 -14.32
C LYS A 316 -8.00 0.94 -12.87
N PRO A 317 -7.41 0.19 -11.93
CA PRO A 317 -7.27 0.66 -10.56
C PRO A 317 -6.45 1.94 -10.50
N THR A 318 -6.79 2.81 -9.56
CA THR A 318 -6.21 4.15 -9.45
C THR A 318 -5.78 4.46 -8.02
N LYS A 319 -5.23 5.65 -7.80
CA LYS A 319 -4.90 6.14 -6.45
C LYS A 319 -6.09 6.17 -5.49
N PHE A 320 -7.32 6.10 -6.00
CA PHE A 320 -8.54 6.09 -5.20
C PHE A 320 -9.00 4.68 -4.79
N SER A 321 -8.44 3.61 -5.36
CA SER A 321 -8.90 2.23 -5.10
C SER A 321 -8.85 1.86 -3.61
N SER A 322 -7.95 2.48 -2.84
CA SER A 322 -7.83 2.32 -1.39
C SER A 322 -9.03 2.81 -0.58
N LEU A 323 -9.77 3.80 -1.10
CA LEU A 323 -10.99 4.32 -0.50
C LEU A 323 -12.17 3.34 -0.59
N PHE A 324 -12.03 2.28 -1.40
CA PHE A 324 -13.06 1.30 -1.69
C PHE A 324 -12.62 -0.09 -1.21
N SER A 325 -13.24 -0.63 -0.15
CA SER A 325 -12.83 -1.93 0.42
C SER A 325 -13.94 -2.94 0.63
N GLY A 326 -13.54 -4.20 0.82
CA GLY A 326 -14.45 -5.28 1.24
C GLY A 326 -14.73 -5.24 2.73
N SER A 327 -15.77 -5.96 3.14
CA SER A 327 -16.18 -6.15 4.53
C SER A 327 -15.24 -7.06 5.34
N GLY A 328 -13.98 -7.22 4.91
CA GLY A 328 -12.96 -7.93 5.70
C GLY A 328 -12.57 -7.12 6.95
N PRO A 329 -11.64 -7.60 7.78
CA PRO A 329 -11.23 -6.89 8.99
C PRO A 329 -10.73 -5.48 8.62
N ILE A 330 -11.45 -4.45 9.06
CA ILE A 330 -11.04 -3.05 8.95
C ILE A 330 -10.32 -2.71 10.26
N PRO A 331 -9.08 -2.18 10.24
CA PRO A 331 -8.47 -1.62 11.44
C PRO A 331 -9.40 -0.54 12.02
N ILE A 332 -9.98 -0.80 13.19
CA ILE A 332 -11.05 0.03 13.75
C ILE A 332 -10.45 1.32 14.30
N SER A 333 -10.54 2.38 13.50
CA SER A 333 -10.51 3.77 13.98
C SER A 333 -11.44 4.68 13.17
N SER A 334 -12.48 4.13 12.52
CA SER A 334 -13.35 4.89 11.60
C SER A 334 -14.85 4.71 11.86
N LEU A 335 -15.60 5.80 11.62
CA LEU A 335 -17.05 5.84 11.52
C LEU A 335 -17.51 4.79 10.50
N THR A 336 -18.30 3.82 10.95
CA THR A 336 -18.78 2.73 10.11
C THR A 336 -20.20 3.01 9.68
N PHE A 337 -20.41 3.17 8.37
CA PHE A 337 -21.74 3.19 7.76
C PHE A 337 -22.06 1.80 7.22
N THR A 338 -23.21 1.26 7.61
CA THR A 338 -23.73 0.01 7.05
C THR A 338 -25.09 0.28 6.43
N THR A 339 -25.23 -0.03 5.14
CA THR A 339 -26.53 -0.02 4.46
C THR A 339 -27.11 -1.43 4.58
N ARG A 340 -28.32 -1.55 5.13
CA ARG A 340 -29.13 -2.75 4.93
C ARG A 340 -29.95 -2.63 3.65
#